data_AF-A0AAW1SV51-F1
#
_entry.id   AF-A0AAW1SV51-F1
#
_cell.length_a   1.000
_cell.length_b   1.000
_cell.length_c   1.000
_cell.angle_alpha   90.00
_cell.angle_beta   90.00
_cell.angle_gamma   90.00
#
_symmetry.space_group_name_H-M   'P 1'
#
loop_
_entity.id
_entity.type
_entity.pdbx_description
1 polymer ?
#
loop_
_entity_poly.entity_id
_entity_poly.type
_entity_poly.pdbx_seq_one_letter_code
_entity_poly.pdbx_strand_id
1 'polypeptide(L)'
;MQETATTLVGMILGMLLTRVAAGAPVLATLAFCLLTLLHVVANILAMRALQLQTINPHRLKMLLHAFLKEEKVPTPAEVAEQDVLLPPAVTDWWRCMLRRPRPGLNLMLGVPLQSLRSTSLVAGLQGSARYILEVPQPGSHDCKVALRDDAEPADVLRAAVAAQITYDSLQSLKNSKVFSEQLFLSFCSKANAAGWSLNRVLLTQSQWRAAWGDRLRSGHLD
;
A
#
# COMPACT_ATOMS: atom_id res chain seq x y z
N MET A 1 35.98 16.16 13.19
CA MET A 1 36.05 15.79 14.63
C MET A 1 34.81 15.05 15.14
N GLN A 2 33.66 15.10 14.44
CA GLN A 2 32.42 14.45 14.89
C GLN A 2 32.42 12.92 14.70
N GLU A 3 33.05 12.39 13.65
CA GLU A 3 33.20 10.95 13.38
C GLU A 3 34.03 10.21 14.46
N THR A 4 35.12 10.82 14.93
CA THR A 4 36.00 10.19 15.90
C THR A 4 35.37 10.12 17.29
N ALA A 5 34.63 11.16 17.68
CA ALA A 5 33.92 11.21 18.95
C ALA A 5 32.76 10.21 19.01
N THR A 6 31.96 10.08 17.93
CA THR A 6 30.86 9.10 17.88
C THR A 6 31.37 7.67 17.90
N THR A 7 32.50 7.39 17.23
CA THR A 7 33.10 6.05 17.21
C THR A 7 33.69 5.67 18.58
N LEU A 8 34.32 6.63 19.26
CA LEU A 8 34.90 6.43 20.59
C LEU A 8 33.81 6.20 21.65
N VAL A 9 32.73 6.99 21.59
CA VAL A 9 31.54 6.80 22.44
C VAL A 9 30.90 5.43 22.18
N GLY A 10 30.75 5.04 20.90
CA GLY A 10 30.23 3.73 20.52
C GLY A 10 31.06 2.56 21.06
N MET A 11 32.38 2.66 21.02
CA MET A 11 33.29 1.64 21.56
C MET A 11 33.23 1.53 23.08
N ILE A 12 33.22 2.66 23.81
CA ILE A 12 33.13 2.66 25.27
C ILE A 12 31.79 2.07 25.72
N LEU A 13 30.69 2.49 25.08
CA LEU A 13 29.36 1.94 25.34
C LEU A 13 29.31 0.45 25.03
N GLY A 14 29.88 0.02 23.89
CA GLY A 14 29.97 -1.38 23.50
C GLY A 14 30.70 -2.23 24.53
N MET A 15 31.89 -1.80 24.96
CA MET A 15 32.68 -2.50 25.98
C MET A 15 31.98 -2.56 27.34
N LEU A 16 31.31 -1.48 27.75
CA LEU A 16 30.55 -1.45 29.00
C LEU A 16 29.34 -2.41 28.93
N LEU A 17 28.61 -2.41 27.81
CA LEU A 17 27.53 -3.36 27.53
C LEU A 17 28.03 -4.81 27.60
N THR A 18 29.17 -5.13 26.97
CA THR A 18 29.75 -6.47 27.00
C THR A 18 30.15 -6.91 28.41
N ARG A 19 30.77 -6.02 29.20
CA ARG A 19 31.13 -6.33 30.59
C ARG A 19 29.92 -6.53 31.49
N VAL A 20 28.91 -5.67 31.37
CA VAL A 20 27.67 -5.78 32.13
C VAL A 20 26.91 -7.05 31.74
N ALA A 21 26.92 -7.41 30.46
CA ALA A 21 26.29 -8.62 29.96
C ALA A 21 26.95 -9.91 30.46
N ALA A 22 28.27 -9.91 30.63
CA ALA A 22 29.01 -11.05 31.17
C ALA A 22 28.69 -11.34 32.65
N GLY A 23 28.25 -10.34 33.43
CA GLY A 23 27.90 -10.49 34.85
C GLY A 23 26.40 -10.50 35.15
N ALA A 24 25.55 -10.03 34.23
CA ALA A 24 24.10 -9.93 34.43
C ALA A 24 23.35 -10.09 33.09
N PRO A 25 22.99 -11.32 32.68
CA PRO A 25 22.34 -11.58 31.39
C PRO A 25 20.99 -10.87 31.24
N VAL A 26 20.29 -10.65 32.36
CA VAL A 26 19.03 -9.87 32.39
C VAL A 26 19.27 -8.41 31.98
N LEU A 27 20.34 -7.79 32.47
CA LEU A 27 20.66 -6.39 32.17
C LEU A 27 21.12 -6.22 30.72
N ALA A 28 21.86 -7.20 30.18
CA ALA A 28 22.19 -7.27 28.75
C ALA A 28 20.93 -7.30 27.88
N THR A 29 19.98 -8.16 28.25
CA THR A 29 18.74 -8.37 27.51
C THR A 29 17.89 -7.10 27.55
N LEU A 30 17.77 -6.44 28.71
CA LEU A 30 17.07 -5.16 28.83
C LEU A 30 17.71 -4.07 27.98
N ALA A 31 19.04 -3.96 27.99
CA ALA A 31 19.75 -2.97 27.20
C ALA A 31 19.62 -3.23 25.69
N PHE A 32 19.67 -4.50 25.27
CA PHE A 32 19.40 -4.90 23.88
C PHE A 32 17.96 -4.55 23.46
N CYS A 33 16.96 -4.86 24.29
CA CYS A 33 15.57 -4.51 24.03
C CYS A 33 15.36 -3.00 23.93
N LEU A 34 15.95 -2.22 24.84
CA LEU A 34 15.87 -0.75 24.82
C LEU A 34 16.52 -0.18 23.56
N LEU A 35 17.72 -0.65 23.22
CA LEU A 35 18.43 -0.21 22.03
C LEU A 35 17.64 -0.56 20.76
N THR A 36 17.07 -1.76 20.69
CA THR A 36 16.21 -2.18 19.57
C THR A 36 14.98 -1.29 19.45
N LEU A 37 14.31 -1.00 20.58
CA LEU A 37 13.17 -0.09 20.60
C LEU A 37 13.56 1.30 20.10
N LEU A 38 14.69 1.84 20.55
CA LEU A 38 15.21 3.13 20.11
C LEU A 38 15.47 3.15 18.60
N HIS A 39 16.11 2.11 18.06
CA HIS A 39 16.36 1.98 16.62
C HIS A 39 15.04 1.96 15.82
N VAL A 40 14.06 1.19 16.27
CA VAL A 40 12.74 1.12 15.62
C VAL A 40 12.05 2.48 15.66
N VAL A 41 12.05 3.16 16.81
CA VAL A 41 11.47 4.51 16.94
C VAL A 41 12.17 5.52 16.04
N ALA A 42 13.51 5.52 16.01
CA ALA A 42 14.29 6.41 15.15
C ALA A 42 13.99 6.16 13.67
N ASN A 43 13.90 4.89 13.24
CA ASN A 43 13.51 4.55 11.87
C ASN A 43 12.09 5.01 11.53
N ILE A 44 11.14 4.88 12.46
CA ILE A 44 9.77 5.39 12.27
C ILE A 44 9.78 6.91 12.10
N LEU A 45 10.51 7.63 12.94
CA LEU A 45 10.64 9.09 12.84
C LEU A 45 11.32 9.51 11.53
N ALA A 46 12.38 8.81 11.10
CA ALA A 46 13.05 9.06 9.83
C ALA A 46 12.10 8.84 8.63
N MET A 47 11.32 7.75 8.64
CA MET A 47 10.32 7.50 7.60
C MET A 47 9.20 8.55 7.59
N ARG A 48 8.78 9.06 8.76
CA ARG A 48 7.82 10.17 8.87
C ARG A 48 8.39 11.47 8.30
N ALA A 49 9.65 11.77 8.60
CA ALA A 49 10.35 12.93 8.05
C ALA A 49 10.53 12.84 6.53
N LEU A 50 10.62 11.64 5.96
CA LEU A 50 10.78 11.43 4.53
C LEU A 50 9.52 11.79 3.72
N GLN A 51 8.34 11.91 4.36
CA GLN A 51 7.07 12.31 3.72
C GLN A 51 6.83 11.61 2.37
N LEU A 52 7.00 10.28 2.36
CA LEU A 52 6.93 9.47 1.13
C LEU A 52 5.69 9.81 0.30
N GLN A 53 5.90 10.34 -0.90
CA GLN A 53 4.87 10.75 -1.85
C GLN A 53 4.28 9.57 -2.65
N THR A 54 4.82 8.37 -2.47
CA THR A 54 4.40 7.16 -3.17
C THR A 54 3.12 6.59 -2.56
N ILE A 55 2.18 6.24 -3.42
CA ILE A 55 0.91 5.59 -3.04
C ILE A 55 1.13 4.09 -2.90
N ASN A 56 0.84 3.54 -1.73
CA ASN A 56 0.77 2.08 -1.47
C ASN A 56 -0.70 1.67 -1.20
N PRO A 57 -1.04 0.36 -1.08
CA PRO A 57 -2.43 -0.06 -0.90
C PRO A 57 -3.09 0.52 0.36
N HIS A 58 -2.34 0.61 1.46
CA HIS A 58 -2.84 1.14 2.73
C HIS A 58 -3.21 2.63 2.62
N ARG A 59 -2.28 3.43 2.09
CA ARG A 59 -2.47 4.86 1.87
C ARG A 59 -3.54 5.12 0.84
N LEU A 60 -3.60 4.36 -0.26
CA LEU A 60 -4.66 4.46 -1.25
C LEU A 60 -6.04 4.36 -0.60
N LYS A 61 -6.24 3.38 0.30
CA LYS A 61 -7.49 3.22 1.04
C LYS A 61 -7.81 4.46 1.92
N MET A 62 -6.82 5.00 2.62
CA MET A 62 -7.01 6.23 3.42
C MET A 62 -7.35 7.44 2.54
N LEU A 63 -6.60 7.67 1.47
CA LEU A 63 -6.81 8.77 0.53
C LEU A 63 -8.20 8.69 -0.09
N LEU A 64 -8.60 7.49 -0.52
CA LEU A 64 -9.88 7.27 -1.15
C LEU A 64 -11.03 7.40 -0.14
N HIS A 65 -10.85 6.92 1.09
CA HIS A 65 -11.86 7.10 2.14
C HIS A 65 -12.11 8.59 2.44
N ALA A 66 -11.03 9.38 2.60
CA ALA A 66 -11.12 10.82 2.80
C ALA A 66 -11.73 11.52 1.57
N PHE A 67 -11.31 11.17 0.36
CA PHE A 67 -11.83 11.74 -0.87
C PHE A 67 -13.32 11.44 -1.06
N LEU A 68 -13.76 10.21 -0.81
CA LEU A 68 -15.16 9.83 -0.99
C LEU A 68 -16.08 10.47 0.06
N LYS A 69 -15.57 10.74 1.27
CA LYS A 69 -16.34 11.29 2.39
C LYS A 69 -16.32 12.82 2.46
N GLU A 70 -15.17 13.43 2.24
CA GLU A 70 -14.88 14.85 2.50
C GLU A 70 -14.49 15.61 1.22
N GLU A 71 -14.43 14.92 0.08
CA GLU A 71 -13.99 15.46 -1.21
C GLU A 71 -12.59 16.09 -1.18
N LYS A 72 -11.76 15.69 -0.22
CA LYS A 72 -10.39 16.15 -0.05
C LYS A 72 -9.43 14.97 -0.05
N VAL A 73 -8.24 15.18 -0.60
CA VAL A 73 -7.15 14.21 -0.52
C VAL A 73 -6.14 14.78 0.48
N PRO A 74 -5.86 14.09 1.60
CA PRO A 74 -4.91 14.59 2.59
C PRO A 74 -3.50 14.60 2.03
N THR A 75 -2.65 15.47 2.57
CA THR A 75 -1.26 15.61 2.12
C THR A 75 -0.38 14.44 2.63
N PRO A 76 0.78 14.17 2.00
CA PRO A 76 1.73 13.18 2.51
C PRO A 76 2.15 13.43 3.96
N ALA A 77 2.22 14.68 4.41
CA ALA A 77 2.54 15.04 5.79
C ALA A 77 1.42 14.64 6.75
N GLU A 78 0.16 14.98 6.43
CA GLU A 78 -1.01 14.60 7.22
C GLU A 78 -1.18 13.08 7.32
N VAL A 79 -0.92 12.38 6.21
CA VAL A 79 -0.95 10.91 6.20
C VAL A 79 0.21 10.35 7.01
N ALA A 80 1.43 10.89 6.92
CA ALA A 80 2.59 10.38 7.66
C ALA A 80 2.44 10.49 9.18
N GLU A 81 1.72 11.50 9.68
CA GLU A 81 1.39 11.62 11.11
C GLU A 81 0.38 10.55 11.57
N GLN A 82 -0.57 10.20 10.71
CA GLN A 82 -1.60 9.20 10.96
C GLN A 82 -1.13 7.76 10.66
N ASP A 83 -0.10 7.61 9.81
CA ASP A 83 0.44 6.32 9.40
C ASP A 83 1.11 5.66 10.62
N VAL A 84 0.52 4.55 11.05
CA VAL A 84 1.08 3.69 12.07
C VAL A 84 2.09 2.80 11.36
N LEU A 85 3.32 3.32 11.19
CA LEU A 85 4.46 2.60 10.62
C LEU A 85 5.01 1.52 11.56
N LEU A 86 4.13 0.78 12.23
CA LEU A 86 4.52 -0.36 13.03
C LEU A 86 4.94 -1.51 12.10
N PRO A 87 5.90 -2.34 12.51
CA PRO A 87 6.25 -3.55 11.76
C PRO A 87 5.01 -4.41 11.50
N PRO A 88 4.90 -5.10 10.34
CA PRO A 88 3.74 -5.91 9.99
C PRO A 88 3.33 -6.88 11.11
N ALA A 89 4.29 -7.61 11.68
CA ALA A 89 4.07 -8.52 12.80
C ALA A 89 3.44 -7.83 14.02
N VAL A 90 3.85 -6.60 14.33
CA VAL A 90 3.28 -5.81 15.43
C VAL A 90 1.89 -5.30 15.07
N THR A 91 1.67 -4.83 13.84
CA THR A 91 0.32 -4.39 13.39
C THR A 91 -0.69 -5.53 13.34
N ASP A 92 -0.26 -6.72 12.92
CA ASP A 92 -1.11 -7.91 12.83
C ASP A 92 -1.44 -8.43 14.23
N TRP A 93 -0.43 -8.52 15.10
CA TRP A 93 -0.62 -8.86 16.51
C TRP A 93 -1.56 -7.85 17.21
N TRP A 94 -1.36 -6.55 17.01
CA TRP A 94 -2.18 -5.49 17.59
C TRP A 94 -3.64 -5.53 17.08
N ARG A 95 -3.85 -5.79 15.78
CA ARG A 95 -5.19 -5.99 15.19
C ARG A 95 -5.92 -7.21 15.75
N CYS A 96 -5.19 -8.32 15.92
CA CYS A 96 -5.72 -9.53 16.56
C CYS A 96 -6.10 -9.27 18.02
N MET A 97 -5.24 -8.58 18.78
CA MET A 97 -5.49 -8.27 20.18
C MET A 97 -6.69 -7.32 20.37
N LEU A 98 -6.85 -6.31 19.52
CA LEU A 98 -7.95 -5.34 19.60
C LEU A 98 -9.29 -5.82 19.02
N ARG A 99 -9.41 -7.08 18.58
CA ARG A 99 -10.65 -7.66 18.00
C ARG A 99 -11.32 -6.77 16.94
N ARG A 100 -10.54 -6.09 16.09
CA ARG A 100 -11.06 -5.34 14.93
C ARG A 100 -10.68 -6.03 13.61
N PRO A 101 -11.23 -7.22 13.29
CA PRO A 101 -11.09 -7.79 11.96
C PRO A 101 -12.08 -7.06 11.06
N ARG A 102 -11.70 -5.89 10.53
CA ARG A 102 -12.28 -5.47 9.26
C ARG A 102 -11.31 -5.95 8.21
N PRO A 103 -11.61 -7.04 7.49
CA PRO A 103 -10.75 -7.47 6.42
C PRO A 103 -10.68 -6.31 5.42
N GLY A 104 -9.47 -5.81 5.19
CA GLY A 104 -9.22 -4.90 4.09
C GLY A 104 -9.42 -5.63 2.78
N LEU A 105 -9.64 -4.89 1.70
CA LEU A 105 -9.55 -5.46 0.37
C LEU A 105 -8.16 -6.07 0.17
N ASN A 106 -8.11 -7.35 -0.17
CA ASN A 106 -6.92 -8.02 -0.64
C ASN A 106 -6.85 -7.86 -2.16
N LEU A 107 -6.13 -6.84 -2.59
CA LEU A 107 -6.01 -6.46 -4.00
C LEU A 107 -4.83 -7.19 -4.66
N MET A 108 -5.14 -8.06 -5.63
CA MET A 108 -4.16 -8.81 -6.41
C MET A 108 -4.07 -8.21 -7.82
N LEU A 109 -3.03 -7.42 -8.07
CA LEU A 109 -2.80 -6.78 -9.38
C LEU A 109 -1.95 -7.65 -10.29
N GLY A 110 -2.34 -7.69 -11.56
CA GLY A 110 -1.64 -8.36 -12.63
C GLY A 110 -1.86 -9.87 -12.67
N VAL A 111 -2.94 -10.44 -12.14
CA VAL A 111 -3.14 -11.91 -12.18
C VAL A 111 -3.33 -12.43 -13.63
N PRO A 112 -3.02 -13.70 -13.93
CA PRO A 112 -3.31 -14.26 -15.25
C PRO A 112 -4.81 -14.27 -15.54
N LEU A 113 -5.22 -14.01 -16.78
CA LEU A 113 -6.63 -13.99 -17.21
C LEU A 113 -7.40 -15.25 -16.81
N GLN A 114 -6.75 -16.42 -16.88
CA GLN A 114 -7.32 -17.71 -16.51
C GLN A 114 -7.71 -17.82 -15.02
N SER A 115 -7.14 -16.97 -14.16
CA SER A 115 -7.44 -16.95 -12.73
C SER A 115 -8.67 -16.13 -12.37
N LEU A 116 -9.17 -15.34 -13.32
CA LEU A 116 -10.45 -14.63 -13.23
C LEU A 116 -11.54 -15.67 -13.50
N ARG A 117 -12.28 -16.06 -12.45
CA ARG A 117 -13.27 -17.16 -12.53
C ARG A 117 -14.71 -16.65 -12.47
N SER A 118 -14.91 -15.39 -12.09
CA SER A 118 -16.23 -14.78 -11.98
C SER A 118 -16.86 -14.50 -13.34
N THR A 119 -18.17 -14.69 -13.41
CA THR A 119 -19.02 -14.29 -14.54
C THR A 119 -19.21 -12.78 -14.61
N SER A 120 -18.93 -12.05 -13.53
CA SER A 120 -18.99 -10.59 -13.47
C SER A 120 -17.59 -9.98 -13.62
N LEU A 121 -17.17 -9.79 -14.87
CA LEU A 121 -15.97 -9.04 -15.21
C LEU A 121 -16.35 -7.62 -15.58
N VAL A 122 -15.69 -6.65 -14.94
CA VAL A 122 -15.74 -5.26 -15.36
C VAL A 122 -14.42 -4.99 -16.06
N ALA A 123 -14.41 -5.11 -17.39
CA ALA A 123 -13.38 -4.45 -18.17
C ALA A 123 -13.50 -2.94 -17.90
N GLY A 124 -12.38 -2.24 -17.68
CA GLY A 124 -12.42 -0.80 -17.41
C GLY A 124 -13.40 -0.14 -18.37
N LEU A 125 -14.39 0.58 -17.82
CA LEU A 125 -15.74 0.77 -18.38
C LEU A 125 -15.82 1.50 -19.75
N GLN A 126 -14.70 1.75 -20.43
CA GLN A 126 -14.63 2.27 -21.79
C GLN A 126 -13.45 1.65 -22.56
N GLY A 127 -13.68 1.38 -23.86
CA GLY A 127 -12.99 0.43 -24.74
C GLY A 127 -11.49 0.60 -25.03
N SER A 128 -10.71 1.23 -24.15
CA SER A 128 -9.25 1.26 -24.20
C SER A 128 -8.59 0.81 -22.88
N ALA A 129 -9.38 0.24 -21.97
CA ALA A 129 -8.89 -0.17 -20.66
C ALA A 129 -7.76 -1.21 -20.74
N ARG A 130 -6.63 -0.87 -20.11
CA ARG A 130 -5.46 -1.75 -19.95
C ARG A 130 -5.57 -2.70 -18.75
N TYR A 131 -6.78 -2.87 -18.21
CA TYR A 131 -7.05 -3.75 -17.08
C TYR A 131 -8.44 -4.38 -17.16
N ILE A 132 -8.57 -5.55 -16.54
CA ILE A 132 -9.83 -6.25 -16.34
C ILE A 132 -9.96 -6.52 -14.84
N LEU A 133 -11.06 -6.07 -14.26
CA LEU A 133 -11.38 -6.23 -12.85
C LEU A 133 -12.37 -7.38 -12.67
N GLU A 134 -12.02 -8.35 -11.83
CA GLU A 134 -12.99 -9.31 -11.32
C GLU A 134 -13.81 -8.64 -10.22
N VAL A 135 -15.14 -8.58 -10.40
CA VAL A 135 -16.00 -8.02 -9.36
C VAL A 135 -15.97 -8.97 -8.16
N PRO A 136 -15.62 -8.49 -6.96
CA PRO A 136 -15.60 -9.32 -5.76
C PRO A 136 -16.99 -9.92 -5.51
N GLN A 137 -17.04 -11.18 -5.12
CA GLN A 137 -18.31 -11.76 -4.65
C GLN A 137 -18.73 -11.12 -3.32
N PRO A 138 -20.03 -10.97 -3.04
CA PRO A 138 -20.51 -10.48 -1.75
C PRO A 138 -19.92 -11.31 -0.61
N GLY A 139 -19.27 -10.65 0.36
CA GLY A 139 -18.59 -11.32 1.47
C GLY A 139 -17.16 -11.81 1.19
N SER A 140 -16.70 -11.77 -0.06
CA SER A 140 -15.28 -11.95 -0.39
C SER A 140 -14.49 -10.66 -0.16
N HIS A 141 -13.24 -10.82 0.28
CA HIS A 141 -12.28 -9.73 0.43
C HIS A 141 -11.21 -9.75 -0.65
N ASP A 142 -11.20 -10.79 -1.48
CA ASP A 142 -10.23 -10.94 -2.56
C ASP A 142 -10.74 -10.28 -3.82
N CYS A 143 -9.92 -9.39 -4.38
CA CYS A 143 -10.20 -8.72 -5.63
C CYS A 143 -9.02 -8.92 -6.58
N LYS A 144 -9.30 -9.51 -7.73
CA LYS A 144 -8.29 -9.84 -8.73
C LYS A 144 -8.42 -8.92 -9.92
N VAL A 145 -7.27 -8.46 -10.39
CA VAL A 145 -7.17 -7.58 -11.55
C VAL A 145 -6.14 -8.15 -12.51
N ALA A 146 -6.54 -8.43 -13.74
CA ALA A 146 -5.60 -8.70 -14.82
C ALA A 146 -5.15 -7.39 -15.46
N LEU A 147 -3.85 -7.28 -15.75
CA LEU A 147 -3.25 -6.11 -16.38
C LEU A 147 -2.75 -6.44 -17.78
N ARG A 148 -2.89 -5.49 -18.70
CA ARG A 148 -2.43 -5.63 -20.07
C ARG A 148 -0.91 -5.50 -20.13
N ASP A 149 -0.30 -6.09 -21.14
CA ASP A 149 1.15 -6.04 -21.37
C ASP A 149 1.73 -4.62 -21.52
N ASP A 150 0.95 -3.69 -22.06
CA ASP A 150 1.29 -2.26 -22.18
C ASP A 150 0.74 -1.38 -21.05
N ALA A 151 0.30 -1.97 -19.92
CA ALA A 151 -0.26 -1.21 -18.81
C ALA A 151 0.77 -0.29 -18.14
N GLU A 152 0.46 1.00 -18.06
CA GLU A 152 1.30 2.00 -17.42
C GLU A 152 0.97 2.16 -15.93
N PRO A 153 1.83 2.79 -15.11
CA PRO A 153 1.56 3.01 -13.68
C PRO A 153 0.22 3.71 -13.40
N ALA A 154 -0.22 4.60 -14.30
CA ALA A 154 -1.53 5.25 -14.21
C ALA A 154 -2.70 4.26 -14.38
N ASP A 155 -2.55 3.26 -15.24
CA ASP A 155 -3.56 2.21 -15.43
C ASP A 155 -3.63 1.27 -14.22
N VAL A 156 -2.48 0.97 -13.60
CA VAL A 156 -2.42 0.21 -12.35
C VAL A 156 -3.14 0.96 -11.24
N LEU A 157 -2.89 2.27 -11.10
CA LEU A 157 -3.59 3.11 -10.13
C LEU A 157 -5.09 3.15 -10.40
N ARG A 158 -5.50 3.33 -11.67
CA ARG A 158 -6.90 3.33 -12.09
C ARG A 158 -7.59 2.03 -11.70
N ALA A 159 -6.95 0.90 -11.99
CA ALA A 159 -7.48 -0.41 -11.66
C ALA A 159 -7.63 -0.62 -10.15
N ALA A 160 -6.66 -0.15 -9.36
CA ALA A 160 -6.72 -0.23 -7.90
C ALA A 160 -7.81 0.66 -7.29
N VAL A 161 -7.98 1.89 -7.80
CA VAL A 161 -9.09 2.77 -7.39
C VAL A 161 -10.42 2.14 -7.74
N ALA A 162 -10.59 1.65 -8.98
CA ALA A 162 -11.80 0.96 -9.40
C ALA A 162 -12.12 -0.23 -8.49
N ALA A 163 -11.14 -1.09 -8.23
CA ALA A 163 -11.28 -2.23 -7.34
C ALA A 163 -11.73 -1.85 -5.93
N GLN A 164 -11.12 -0.80 -5.35
CA GLN A 164 -11.46 -0.34 -4.00
C GLN A 164 -12.86 0.26 -3.93
N ILE A 165 -13.27 1.09 -4.91
CA ILE A 165 -14.63 1.66 -4.96
C ILE A 165 -15.67 0.56 -5.14
N THR A 166 -15.44 -0.38 -6.07
CA THR A 166 -16.34 -1.51 -6.28
C THR A 166 -16.47 -2.36 -5.02
N TYR A 167 -15.37 -2.65 -4.33
CA TYR A 167 -15.39 -3.37 -3.07
C TYR A 167 -16.17 -2.63 -1.97
N ASP A 168 -15.90 -1.33 -1.77
CA ASP A 168 -16.58 -0.54 -0.75
C ASP A 168 -18.08 -0.42 -1.05
N SER A 169 -18.47 -0.32 -2.32
CA SER A 169 -19.88 -0.30 -2.75
C SER A 169 -20.59 -1.63 -2.51
N LEU A 170 -19.88 -2.76 -2.62
CA LEU A 170 -20.46 -4.09 -2.35
C LEU A 170 -20.61 -4.37 -0.84
N GLN A 171 -19.69 -3.82 -0.03
CA GLN A 171 -19.67 -4.02 1.42
C GLN A 171 -20.54 -3.00 2.19
N SER A 172 -20.79 -1.82 1.61
CA SER A 172 -21.53 -0.73 2.26
C SER A 172 -22.83 -0.40 1.54
N LEU A 173 -23.97 -0.72 2.18
CA LEU A 173 -25.31 -0.30 1.71
C LEU A 173 -25.56 1.22 1.84
N LYS A 174 -24.70 1.97 2.53
CA LYS A 174 -24.95 3.38 2.88
C LYS A 174 -24.32 4.40 1.94
N ASN A 175 -23.32 4.02 1.14
CA ASN A 175 -22.62 4.93 0.22
C ASN A 175 -22.23 4.18 -1.05
N SER A 176 -23.21 3.94 -1.93
CA SER A 176 -22.97 3.36 -3.25
C SER A 176 -22.44 4.46 -4.20
N LYS A 177 -21.15 4.81 -4.06
CA LYS A 177 -20.46 5.54 -5.13
C LYS A 177 -20.00 4.51 -6.15
N VAL A 178 -20.48 4.64 -7.38
CA VAL A 178 -20.03 3.81 -8.50
C VAL A 178 -18.77 4.45 -9.08
N PHE A 179 -17.79 3.61 -9.42
CA PHE A 179 -16.59 4.09 -10.10
C PHE A 179 -16.98 4.79 -11.42
N SER A 180 -16.42 5.98 -11.65
CA SER A 180 -16.55 6.71 -12.91
C SER A 180 -15.23 7.36 -13.30
N GLU A 181 -14.98 7.53 -14.59
CA GLU A 181 -13.74 8.18 -15.08
C GLU A 181 -13.62 9.61 -14.54
N GLN A 182 -14.72 10.36 -14.44
CA GLN A 182 -14.70 11.70 -13.86
C GLN A 182 -14.28 11.69 -12.39
N LEU A 183 -14.74 10.71 -11.61
CA LEU A 183 -14.35 10.55 -10.21
C LEU A 183 -12.86 10.23 -10.10
N PHE A 184 -12.35 9.33 -10.97
CA PHE A 184 -10.93 9.00 -11.03
C PHE A 184 -10.07 10.22 -11.39
N LEU A 185 -10.45 10.98 -12.42
CA LEU A 185 -9.73 12.19 -12.83
C LEU A 185 -9.75 13.27 -11.74
N SER A 186 -10.89 13.46 -11.06
CA SER A 186 -11.01 14.37 -9.92
C SER A 186 -10.11 13.96 -8.76
N PHE A 187 -10.07 12.65 -8.45
CA PHE A 187 -9.15 12.10 -7.46
C PHE A 187 -7.69 12.36 -7.84
N CYS A 188 -7.28 12.03 -9.07
CA CYS A 188 -5.92 12.26 -9.55
C CYS A 188 -5.52 13.74 -9.49
N SER A 189 -6.41 14.65 -9.91
CA SER A 189 -6.17 16.09 -9.85
C SER A 189 -5.92 16.55 -8.41
N LYS A 190 -6.79 16.16 -7.46
CA LYS A 190 -6.64 16.53 -6.05
C LYS A 190 -5.42 15.87 -5.39
N ALA A 191 -5.12 14.62 -5.73
CA ALA A 191 -3.95 13.91 -5.23
C ALA A 191 -2.65 14.56 -5.72
N ASN A 192 -2.58 14.93 -7.00
CA ASN A 192 -1.44 15.64 -7.56
C ASN A 192 -1.28 17.03 -6.91
N ALA A 193 -2.37 17.77 -6.73
CA ALA A 193 -2.36 19.06 -6.04
C ALA A 193 -1.90 18.96 -4.57
N ALA A 194 -2.20 17.84 -3.90
CA ALA A 194 -1.75 17.55 -2.55
C ALA A 194 -0.28 17.05 -2.47
N GLY A 195 0.39 16.86 -3.62
CA GLY A 195 1.81 16.47 -3.70
C GLY A 195 2.05 14.95 -3.78
N TRP A 196 1.04 14.15 -4.15
CA TRP A 196 1.23 12.70 -4.35
C TRP A 196 1.80 12.38 -5.72
N SER A 197 2.75 11.43 -5.76
CA SER A 197 3.32 10.92 -7.00
C SER A 197 2.41 9.85 -7.60
N LEU A 198 1.77 10.17 -8.73
CA LEU A 198 0.90 9.26 -9.49
C LEU A 198 1.67 8.36 -10.47
N ASN A 199 2.91 8.73 -10.81
CA ASN A 199 3.74 7.99 -11.77
C ASN A 199 4.50 6.83 -11.13
N ARG A 200 4.72 6.90 -9.81
CA ARG A 200 5.44 5.88 -9.02
C ARG A 200 4.52 5.33 -7.94
N VAL A 201 3.84 4.26 -8.29
CA VAL A 201 2.80 3.65 -7.46
C VAL A 201 3.36 2.34 -6.88
N LEU A 202 3.48 2.27 -5.55
CA LEU A 202 3.95 1.11 -4.80
C LEU A 202 2.78 0.16 -4.49
N LEU A 203 2.03 -0.21 -5.52
CA LEU A 203 1.02 -1.26 -5.42
C LEU A 203 1.67 -2.59 -5.78
N THR A 204 1.52 -3.59 -4.90
CA THR A 204 2.05 -4.94 -5.11
C THR A 204 1.43 -5.53 -6.38
N GLN A 205 2.27 -5.79 -7.37
CA GLN A 205 1.87 -6.36 -8.66
C GLN A 205 2.58 -7.69 -8.85
N SER A 206 1.84 -8.70 -9.30
CA SER A 206 2.48 -9.89 -9.83
C SER A 206 3.11 -9.57 -11.20
N GLN A 207 4.07 -10.41 -11.61
CA GLN A 207 4.77 -10.25 -12.89
C GLN A 207 3.89 -10.58 -14.10
N TRP A 208 2.73 -11.20 -13.88
CA TRP A 208 1.83 -11.59 -14.96
C TRP A 208 1.25 -10.35 -15.65
N ARG A 209 1.25 -10.43 -16.98
CA ARG A 209 0.70 -9.46 -17.91
C ARG A 209 0.12 -10.25 -19.06
N ALA A 210 -1.01 -9.80 -19.60
CA ALA A 210 -1.63 -10.51 -20.71
C ALA A 210 -1.94 -9.57 -21.88
N ALA A 211 -1.90 -10.11 -23.09
CA ALA A 211 -2.35 -9.41 -24.29
C ALA A 211 -3.83 -9.74 -24.53
N TRP A 212 -4.62 -8.73 -24.91
CA TRP A 212 -5.99 -8.89 -25.40
C TRP A 212 -6.36 -7.76 -26.36
N GLY A 213 -7.46 -7.92 -27.10
CA GLY A 213 -7.92 -6.95 -28.10
C GLY A 213 -6.98 -6.89 -29.31
N ASP A 214 -6.70 -5.69 -29.79
CA ASP A 214 -5.87 -5.46 -30.98
C ASP A 214 -4.44 -5.99 -30.84
N ARG A 215 -3.97 -6.17 -29.60
CA ARG A 215 -2.66 -6.77 -29.29
C ARG A 215 -2.57 -8.24 -29.66
N LEU A 216 -3.70 -8.97 -29.67
CA LEU A 216 -3.72 -10.36 -30.16
C LEU A 216 -3.53 -10.42 -31.68
N ARG A 217 -3.89 -9.37 -32.41
CA ARG A 217 -3.78 -9.30 -33.88
C ARG A 217 -2.37 -8.92 -34.34
N SER A 218 -1.59 -8.24 -33.49
CA SER A 218 -0.20 -7.88 -33.76
C SER A 218 0.82 -8.96 -33.36
N GLY A 219 0.38 -10.07 -32.76
CA GLY A 219 1.23 -11.21 -32.44
C GLY A 219 1.57 -12.03 -33.69
N HIS A 220 2.46 -11.51 -34.53
CA HIS A 220 3.24 -12.38 -35.41
C HIS A 220 4.09 -13.30 -34.53
N LEU A 221 4.08 -14.58 -34.90
CA LEU A 221 4.88 -15.63 -34.31
C LEU A 221 6.36 -15.24 -34.36
N ASP A 222 7.00 -15.15 -33.20
CA ASP A 222 8.43 -15.37 -33.01
C ASP A 222 8.61 -16.17 -31.70
#